data_AF-A0A7G2IRR0-F1
#
_entry.id   AF-A0A7G2IRR0-F1
#
_cell.length_a   1.000
_cell.length_b   1.000
_cell.length_c   1.000
_cell.angle_alpha   90.00
_cell.angle_beta   90.00
_cell.angle_gamma   90.00
#
_symmetry.space_group_name_H-M   'P 1'
#
loop_
_entity.id
_entity.type
_entity.pdbx_description
1 polymer ?
#
loop_
_entity_poly.entity_id
_entity_poly.type
_entity_poly.pdbx_seq_one_letter_code
_entity_poly.pdbx_strand_id
1 'polypeptide(L)'
;MRIRQLYAEGKVDRMALLESEAASYHAPGTCTFYGTANTNQMVVEFMGMQLPGSSFVHPDAPLREALTAAAARQVTRLTGNGNEWMPIGKMIDEKVVVNGIVALLATGGSTNHTMHLVAMARAAGILINWDDFSDLSDIVPLMARLYPNGPADINHFQAAGGVPVLMRELLNAGLLHEDVNTVAGFGLSRYTMEPWLNEGELDWREGAAKSLDSNVIATFDQPFSHHGGTKVLSGNLGRAVMKTSAVPVENQVIEAPAVVFRKSA
;
A
#
# COMPACT_ATOMS: atom_id res chain seq x y z
N MET A 1 17.28 8.81 3.88
CA MET A 1 17.90 8.37 5.17
C MET A 1 19.42 8.46 5.17
N ARG A 2 20.13 7.98 4.14
CA ARG A 2 21.61 8.01 4.05
C ARG A 2 22.24 9.36 4.39
N ILE A 3 21.75 10.46 3.81
CA ILE A 3 22.31 11.81 4.06
C ILE A 3 22.11 12.26 5.52
N ARG A 4 20.99 11.88 6.17
CA ARG A 4 20.76 12.15 7.60
C ARG A 4 21.71 11.37 8.50
N GLN A 5 21.97 10.10 8.20
CA GLN A 5 22.99 9.29 8.90
C GLN A 5 24.37 9.91 8.74
N LEU A 6 24.75 10.23 7.51
CA LEU A 6 26.04 10.87 7.25
C LEU A 6 26.17 12.23 7.95
N TYR A 7 25.08 13.00 8.06
CA TYR A 7 25.08 14.28 8.78
C TYR A 7 25.25 14.07 10.29
N ALA A 8 24.53 13.10 10.87
CA ALA A 8 24.67 12.72 12.28
C ALA A 8 26.07 12.17 12.62
N GLU A 9 26.72 11.52 11.64
CA GLU A 9 28.11 11.05 11.72
C GLU A 9 29.14 12.17 11.44
N GLY A 10 28.71 13.40 11.13
CA GLY A 10 29.58 14.53 10.79
C GLY A 10 30.28 14.43 9.43
N LYS A 11 29.83 13.53 8.55
CA LYS A 11 30.43 13.22 7.24
C LYS A 11 29.90 14.07 6.09
N VAL A 12 28.77 14.76 6.27
CA VAL A 12 28.23 15.75 5.33
C VAL A 12 27.80 16.99 6.08
N ASP A 13 27.74 18.13 5.38
CA ASP A 13 27.34 19.39 5.97
C ASP A 13 25.82 19.61 5.91
N ARG A 14 25.38 20.73 6.50
CA ARG A 14 23.96 21.10 6.53
C ARG A 14 23.43 21.42 5.13
N MET A 15 24.28 21.88 4.21
CA MET A 15 23.88 22.18 2.84
C MET A 15 23.51 20.91 2.08
N ALA A 16 24.31 19.85 2.19
CA ALA A 16 24.00 18.55 1.62
C ALA A 16 22.68 17.96 2.17
N LEU A 17 22.40 18.19 3.46
CA LEU A 17 21.11 17.81 4.06
C LEU A 17 19.94 18.56 3.43
N LEU A 18 20.09 19.87 3.24
CA LEU A 18 19.05 20.76 2.71
C LEU A 18 18.82 20.53 1.21
N GLU A 19 19.88 20.28 0.45
CA GLU A 19 19.82 19.92 -0.97
C GLU A 19 19.14 18.56 -1.17
N SER A 20 19.47 17.57 -0.33
CA SER A 20 18.77 16.28 -0.32
C SER A 20 17.28 16.42 0.00
N GLU A 21 16.91 17.33 0.90
CA GLU A 21 15.52 17.59 1.25
C GLU A 21 14.78 18.31 0.11
N ALA A 22 15.38 19.35 -0.46
CA ALA A 22 14.82 20.10 -1.59
C ALA A 22 14.61 19.21 -2.83
N ALA A 23 15.59 18.34 -3.15
CA ALA A 23 15.47 17.38 -4.25
C ALA A 23 14.38 16.32 -4.01
N SER A 24 14.04 16.04 -2.75
CA SER A 24 12.96 15.10 -2.40
C SER A 24 11.57 15.68 -2.66
N TYR A 25 11.43 17.02 -2.77
CA TYR A 25 10.17 17.74 -3.02
C TYR A 25 10.20 18.51 -4.35
N HIS A 26 10.61 17.85 -5.43
CA HIS A 26 10.83 18.50 -6.73
C HIS A 26 9.56 18.74 -7.57
N ALA A 27 8.40 18.19 -7.18
CA ALA A 27 7.13 18.36 -7.89
C ALA A 27 5.91 18.28 -6.94
N PRO A 28 4.76 18.89 -7.29
CA PRO A 28 3.50 18.68 -6.59
C PRO A 28 3.09 17.20 -6.61
N GLY A 29 2.67 16.67 -5.45
CA GLY A 29 2.24 15.28 -5.34
C GLY A 29 2.55 14.65 -3.99
N THR A 30 2.34 13.35 -3.89
CA THR A 30 2.76 12.56 -2.73
C THR A 30 4.24 12.20 -2.85
N CYS A 31 4.93 11.99 -1.72
CA CYS A 31 6.33 11.57 -1.72
C CYS A 31 6.52 10.34 -2.61
N THR A 32 7.60 10.24 -3.36
CA THR A 32 7.88 9.05 -4.22
C THR A 32 8.21 7.79 -3.41
N PHE A 33 8.64 7.99 -2.16
CA PHE A 33 8.86 6.97 -1.14
C PHE A 33 7.56 6.27 -0.71
N TYR A 34 7.61 4.96 -0.49
CA TYR A 34 6.50 4.16 0.02
C TYR A 34 6.30 4.32 1.54
N GLY A 35 5.89 5.52 1.93
CA GLY A 35 5.45 5.86 3.28
C GLY A 35 3.94 5.72 3.47
N THR A 36 3.45 6.25 4.59
CA THR A 36 2.03 6.17 4.98
C THR A 36 1.06 6.65 3.90
N ALA A 37 1.36 7.74 3.18
CA ALA A 37 0.48 8.24 2.12
C ALA A 37 0.33 7.26 0.95
N ASN A 38 1.45 6.71 0.44
CA ASN A 38 1.41 5.73 -0.65
C ASN A 38 0.91 4.37 -0.19
N THR A 39 1.20 3.97 1.07
CA THR A 39 0.57 2.79 1.68
C THR A 39 -0.96 2.97 1.69
N ASN A 40 -1.45 4.15 2.05
CA ASN A 40 -2.88 4.42 2.08
C ASN A 40 -3.53 4.31 0.70
N GLN A 41 -2.94 4.94 -0.31
CA GLN A 41 -3.46 4.87 -1.68
C GLN A 41 -3.54 3.42 -2.17
N MET A 42 -2.48 2.63 -1.94
CA MET A 42 -2.45 1.22 -2.29
C MET A 42 -3.51 0.40 -1.55
N VAL A 43 -3.59 0.53 -0.24
CA VAL A 43 -4.57 -0.19 0.60
C VAL A 43 -6.01 0.13 0.15
N VAL A 44 -6.32 1.41 -0.06
CA VAL A 44 -7.66 1.86 -0.48
C VAL A 44 -8.02 1.35 -1.88
N GLU A 45 -7.04 1.19 -2.77
CA GLU A 45 -7.24 0.59 -4.09
C GLU A 45 -7.59 -0.91 -3.99
N PHE A 46 -6.89 -1.67 -3.14
CA PHE A 46 -7.19 -3.08 -2.88
C PHE A 46 -8.49 -3.30 -2.09
N MET A 47 -8.94 -2.28 -1.35
CA MET A 47 -10.27 -2.26 -0.73
C MET A 47 -11.39 -1.91 -1.74
N GLY A 48 -11.06 -1.58 -2.99
CA GLY A 48 -12.05 -1.24 -4.00
C GLY A 48 -12.74 0.11 -3.78
N MET A 49 -12.10 1.02 -3.05
CA MET A 49 -12.71 2.29 -2.59
C MET A 49 -12.38 3.52 -3.46
N GLN A 50 -11.63 3.32 -4.53
CA GLN A 50 -11.29 4.34 -5.52
C GLN A 50 -11.26 3.71 -6.92
N LEU A 51 -11.26 4.51 -7.99
CA LEU A 51 -11.28 3.96 -9.36
C LEU A 51 -10.01 3.13 -9.65
N PRO A 52 -10.11 2.02 -10.41
CA PRO A 52 -8.95 1.20 -10.79
C PRO A 52 -7.83 2.02 -11.43
N GLY A 53 -6.60 1.81 -10.96
CA GLY A 53 -5.37 2.46 -11.40
C GLY A 53 -5.25 3.94 -11.06
N SER A 54 -6.11 4.47 -10.17
CA SER A 54 -6.12 5.91 -9.88
C SER A 54 -5.11 6.37 -8.82
N SER A 55 -4.52 5.48 -8.00
CA SER A 55 -3.58 5.86 -6.93
C SER A 55 -2.42 6.70 -7.46
N PHE A 56 -1.72 6.16 -8.45
CA PHE A 56 -0.36 6.59 -8.76
C PHE A 56 -0.26 7.38 -10.06
N VAL A 57 -1.39 7.85 -10.59
CA VAL A 57 -1.40 8.79 -11.72
C VAL A 57 -0.84 10.14 -11.25
N HIS A 58 0.15 10.65 -11.98
CA HIS A 58 0.79 11.92 -11.67
C HIS A 58 -0.25 13.05 -11.56
N PRO A 59 -0.17 13.95 -10.57
CA PRO A 59 -1.16 15.00 -10.36
C PRO A 59 -1.42 15.89 -11.58
N ASP A 60 -0.36 16.25 -12.31
CA ASP A 60 -0.43 17.12 -13.49
C ASP A 60 -0.73 16.38 -14.81
N ALA A 61 -0.93 15.05 -14.78
CA ALA A 61 -1.26 14.31 -15.99
C ALA A 61 -2.72 14.60 -16.41
N PRO A 62 -3.02 14.78 -17.72
CA PRO A 62 -4.41 14.92 -18.19
C PRO A 62 -5.32 13.77 -17.75
N LEU A 63 -4.74 12.56 -17.58
CA LEU A 63 -5.44 11.40 -17.05
C LEU A 63 -5.96 11.62 -15.62
N ARG A 64 -5.26 12.38 -14.77
CA ARG A 64 -5.71 12.70 -13.40
C ARG A 64 -6.99 13.54 -13.42
N GLU A 65 -7.06 14.52 -14.31
CA GLU A 65 -8.27 15.35 -14.47
C GLU A 65 -9.45 14.49 -14.93
N ALA A 66 -9.22 13.63 -15.93
CA ALA A 66 -10.24 12.73 -16.45
C ALA A 66 -10.75 11.74 -15.38
N LEU A 67 -9.85 11.16 -14.58
CA LEU A 67 -10.18 10.29 -13.44
C LEU A 67 -10.96 11.04 -12.35
N THR A 68 -10.60 12.30 -12.07
CA THR A 68 -11.32 13.13 -11.09
C THR A 68 -12.75 13.39 -11.54
N ALA A 69 -12.94 13.74 -12.81
CA ALA A 69 -14.27 13.89 -13.40
C ALA A 69 -15.06 12.57 -13.42
N ALA A 70 -14.38 11.44 -13.67
CA ALA A 70 -15.00 10.12 -13.63
C ALA A 70 -15.43 9.71 -12.23
N ALA A 71 -14.63 9.99 -11.19
CA ALA A 71 -14.99 9.73 -9.81
C ALA A 71 -16.23 10.53 -9.39
N ALA A 72 -16.32 11.80 -9.80
CA ALA A 72 -17.50 12.65 -9.58
C ALA A 72 -18.75 12.12 -10.29
N ARG A 73 -18.63 11.55 -11.49
CA ARG A 73 -19.75 10.86 -12.15
C ARG A 73 -20.07 9.53 -11.48
N GLN A 74 -19.07 8.81 -10.99
CA GLN A 74 -19.27 7.50 -10.40
C GLN A 74 -20.06 7.60 -9.10
N VAL A 75 -19.74 8.56 -8.23
CA VAL A 75 -20.46 8.72 -6.96
C VAL A 75 -21.96 8.99 -7.16
N THR A 76 -22.38 9.64 -8.26
CA THR A 76 -23.81 9.87 -8.53
C THR A 76 -24.56 8.58 -8.85
N ARG A 77 -23.90 7.61 -9.52
CA ARG A 77 -24.48 6.28 -9.81
C ARG A 77 -24.70 5.45 -8.55
N LEU A 78 -23.85 5.65 -7.53
CA LEU A 78 -23.89 4.90 -6.26
C LEU A 78 -24.93 5.43 -5.27
N THR A 79 -25.57 6.57 -5.57
CA THR A 79 -26.60 7.17 -4.69
C THR A 79 -27.91 6.38 -4.70
N GLY A 80 -28.80 6.66 -3.73
CA GLY A 80 -30.14 6.03 -3.66
C GLY A 80 -31.06 6.35 -4.84
N ASN A 81 -30.74 7.39 -5.61
CA ASN A 81 -31.45 7.75 -6.83
C ASN A 81 -30.75 7.22 -8.09
N GLY A 82 -29.57 6.60 -7.94
CA GLY A 82 -28.81 5.99 -9.02
C GLY A 82 -29.20 4.53 -9.24
N ASN A 83 -28.62 3.94 -10.28
CA ASN A 83 -28.92 2.55 -10.68
C ASN A 83 -28.02 1.52 -9.97
N GLU A 84 -27.01 1.98 -9.23
CA GLU A 84 -25.97 1.14 -8.60
C GLU A 84 -25.87 1.44 -7.10
N TRP A 85 -27.01 1.54 -6.40
CA TRP A 85 -27.01 1.96 -5.00
C TRP A 85 -26.06 1.14 -4.13
N MET A 86 -25.01 1.81 -3.65
CA MET A 86 -23.92 1.19 -2.89
C MET A 86 -23.40 2.17 -1.85
N PRO A 87 -24.01 2.23 -0.65
CA PRO A 87 -23.50 3.06 0.42
C PRO A 87 -22.19 2.47 0.96
N ILE A 88 -21.26 3.33 1.39
CA ILE A 88 -19.93 2.92 1.87
C ILE A 88 -20.00 1.90 3.02
N GLY A 89 -20.98 2.00 3.92
CA GLY A 89 -21.17 1.04 5.01
C GLY A 89 -21.70 -0.33 4.60
N LYS A 90 -22.10 -0.51 3.32
CA LYS A 90 -22.35 -1.83 2.72
C LYS A 90 -21.18 -2.31 1.87
N MET A 91 -20.38 -1.39 1.33
CA MET A 91 -19.20 -1.71 0.55
C MET A 91 -18.07 -2.23 1.45
N ILE A 92 -17.85 -1.60 2.60
CA ILE A 92 -16.85 -2.05 3.57
C ILE A 92 -17.44 -3.20 4.37
N ASP A 93 -17.02 -4.42 4.04
CA ASP A 93 -17.26 -5.65 4.79
C ASP A 93 -15.94 -6.27 5.27
N GLU A 94 -16.02 -7.42 5.94
CA GLU A 94 -14.86 -8.13 6.48
C GLU A 94 -13.86 -8.52 5.39
N LYS A 95 -14.36 -8.92 4.20
CA LYS A 95 -13.51 -9.32 3.06
C LYS A 95 -12.73 -8.13 2.50
N VAL A 96 -13.38 -6.98 2.38
CA VAL A 96 -12.74 -5.73 1.95
C VAL A 96 -11.65 -5.31 2.94
N VAL A 97 -11.91 -5.44 4.25
CA VAL A 97 -10.89 -5.16 5.28
C VAL A 97 -9.71 -6.13 5.16
N VAL A 98 -9.96 -7.43 4.99
CA VAL A 98 -8.90 -8.44 4.79
C VAL A 98 -8.07 -8.14 3.55
N ASN A 99 -8.70 -7.78 2.42
CA ASN A 99 -7.98 -7.37 1.20
C ASN A 99 -7.04 -6.19 1.45
N GLY A 100 -7.47 -5.20 2.26
CA GLY A 100 -6.64 -4.08 2.68
C GLY A 100 -5.43 -4.52 3.53
N ILE A 101 -5.60 -5.48 4.43
CA ILE A 101 -4.50 -6.05 5.24
C ILE A 101 -3.51 -6.81 4.34
N VAL A 102 -4.02 -7.65 3.43
CA VAL A 102 -3.20 -8.39 2.46
C VAL A 102 -2.36 -7.43 1.61
N ALA A 103 -2.96 -6.35 1.12
CA ALA A 103 -2.23 -5.32 0.35
C ALA A 103 -1.11 -4.67 1.18
N LEU A 104 -1.39 -4.32 2.45
CA LEU A 104 -0.40 -3.77 3.37
C LEU A 104 0.80 -4.72 3.56
N LEU A 105 0.53 -6.01 3.74
CA LEU A 105 1.53 -7.04 3.99
C LEU A 105 2.34 -7.36 2.73
N ALA A 106 1.67 -7.54 1.60
CA ALA A 106 2.30 -7.89 0.33
C ALA A 106 3.26 -6.82 -0.20
N THR A 107 3.13 -5.59 0.29
CA THR A 107 3.91 -4.44 -0.16
C THR A 107 4.86 -3.92 0.93
N GLY A 108 4.82 -4.51 2.12
CA GLY A 108 5.61 -4.06 3.26
C GLY A 108 5.32 -2.60 3.61
N GLY A 109 4.05 -2.20 3.65
CA GLY A 109 3.65 -0.83 3.91
C GLY A 109 3.94 -0.32 5.32
N SER A 110 3.49 0.90 5.59
CA SER A 110 3.72 1.59 6.85
C SER A 110 3.04 0.89 8.02
N THR A 111 3.75 0.72 9.14
CA THR A 111 3.15 0.19 10.39
C THR A 111 2.04 1.08 10.94
N ASN A 112 1.96 2.36 10.53
CA ASN A 112 0.83 3.22 10.91
C ASN A 112 -0.51 2.66 10.43
N HIS A 113 -0.52 1.90 9.33
CA HIS A 113 -1.74 1.29 8.81
C HIS A 113 -2.28 0.16 9.67
N THR A 114 -1.49 -0.42 10.59
CA THR A 114 -2.04 -1.36 11.59
C THR A 114 -2.91 -0.65 12.62
N MET A 115 -2.77 0.67 12.79
CA MET A 115 -3.69 1.49 13.59
C MET A 115 -4.86 1.99 12.74
N HIS A 116 -4.59 2.50 11.53
CA HIS A 116 -5.63 3.06 10.67
C HIS A 116 -6.65 2.03 10.21
N LEU A 117 -6.24 0.84 9.79
CA LEU A 117 -7.17 -0.22 9.37
C LEU A 117 -8.05 -0.69 10.54
N VAL A 118 -7.49 -0.83 11.75
CA VAL A 118 -8.28 -1.14 12.95
C VAL A 118 -9.34 -0.07 13.21
N ALA A 119 -8.98 1.21 13.09
CA ALA A 119 -9.92 2.32 13.27
C ALA A 119 -11.01 2.36 12.17
N MET A 120 -10.63 2.15 10.91
CA MET A 120 -11.55 2.10 9.76
C MET A 120 -12.53 0.94 9.89
N ALA A 121 -12.03 -0.27 10.17
CA ALA A 121 -12.86 -1.45 10.40
C ALA A 121 -13.82 -1.23 11.56
N ARG A 122 -13.33 -0.66 12.67
CA ARG A 122 -14.16 -0.37 13.84
C ARG A 122 -15.29 0.61 13.53
N ALA A 123 -15.04 1.62 12.70
CA ALA A 123 -16.07 2.57 12.25
C ALA A 123 -17.15 1.90 11.38
N ALA A 124 -16.81 0.83 10.66
CA ALA A 124 -17.75 -0.02 9.92
C ALA A 124 -18.40 -1.12 10.78
N GLY A 125 -18.10 -1.19 12.08
CA GLY A 125 -18.63 -2.21 13.00
C GLY A 125 -17.84 -3.54 12.98
N ILE A 126 -16.75 -3.61 12.24
CA ILE A 126 -15.89 -4.80 12.11
C ILE A 126 -14.80 -4.75 13.18
N LEU A 127 -14.54 -5.89 13.82
CA LEU A 127 -13.50 -6.02 14.83
C LEU A 127 -12.31 -6.78 14.25
N ILE A 128 -11.20 -6.06 14.11
CA ILE A 128 -9.88 -6.64 13.87
C ILE A 128 -8.91 -6.15 14.94
N ASN A 129 -7.86 -6.91 15.19
CA ASN A 129 -6.78 -6.56 16.10
C ASN A 129 -5.43 -6.96 15.48
N TRP A 130 -4.32 -6.78 16.20
CA TRP A 130 -3.01 -7.06 15.64
C TRP A 130 -2.71 -8.55 15.40
N ASP A 131 -3.41 -9.46 16.08
CA ASP A 131 -3.25 -10.90 15.85
C ASP A 131 -3.67 -11.24 14.41
N ASP A 132 -4.76 -10.64 13.91
CA ASP A 132 -5.19 -10.81 12.50
C ASP A 132 -4.09 -10.41 11.51
N PHE A 133 -3.37 -9.30 11.77
CA PHE A 133 -2.24 -8.87 10.93
C PHE A 133 -1.06 -9.84 11.03
N SER A 134 -0.78 -10.35 12.22
CA SER A 134 0.35 -11.28 12.45
C SER A 134 0.09 -12.63 11.79
N ASP A 135 -1.13 -13.15 11.93
CA ASP A 135 -1.55 -14.43 11.35
C ASP A 135 -1.62 -14.33 9.82
N LEU A 136 -2.19 -13.26 9.27
CA LEU A 136 -2.15 -13.02 7.82
C LEU A 136 -0.73 -12.81 7.32
N SER A 137 0.15 -12.18 8.11
CA SER A 137 1.55 -11.98 7.73
C SER A 137 2.31 -13.30 7.54
N ASP A 138 1.86 -14.41 8.12
CA ASP A 138 2.52 -15.71 7.95
C ASP A 138 2.23 -16.38 6.60
N ILE A 139 1.15 -15.99 5.94
CA ILE A 139 0.72 -16.59 4.67
C ILE A 139 0.79 -15.62 3.49
N VAL A 140 0.77 -14.30 3.75
CA VAL A 140 0.89 -13.28 2.70
C VAL A 140 2.37 -13.00 2.45
N PRO A 141 2.92 -13.33 1.27
CA PRO A 141 4.32 -13.08 0.97
C PRO A 141 4.57 -11.60 0.67
N LEU A 142 5.80 -11.12 0.90
CA LEU A 142 6.24 -9.81 0.45
C LEU A 142 6.54 -9.87 -1.05
N MET A 143 5.72 -9.20 -1.87
CA MET A 143 5.80 -9.23 -3.33
C MET A 143 6.20 -7.89 -3.97
N ALA A 144 6.29 -6.79 -3.22
CA ALA A 144 6.81 -5.52 -3.73
C ALA A 144 8.01 -5.00 -2.91
N ARG A 145 9.06 -4.54 -3.60
CA ARG A 145 10.25 -3.91 -2.99
C ARG A 145 10.33 -2.43 -3.27
N LEU A 146 9.61 -1.67 -2.46
CA LEU A 146 9.52 -0.23 -2.56
C LEU A 146 10.40 0.45 -1.51
N TYR A 147 11.06 1.55 -1.87
CA TYR A 147 11.81 2.38 -0.96
C TYR A 147 10.89 2.79 0.20
N PRO A 148 11.25 2.46 1.45
CA PRO A 148 12.61 2.28 1.96
C PRO A 148 13.08 0.81 2.05
N ASN A 149 12.19 -0.17 1.82
CA ASN A 149 12.50 -1.60 1.94
C ASN A 149 13.15 -2.18 0.65
N GLY A 150 13.24 -1.36 -0.40
CA GLY A 150 13.87 -1.66 -1.68
C GLY A 150 14.42 -0.40 -2.35
N PRO A 151 15.11 -0.55 -3.49
CA PRO A 151 15.69 0.59 -4.21
C PRO A 151 14.68 1.35 -5.08
N ALA A 152 13.56 0.72 -5.45
CA ALA A 152 12.57 1.28 -6.38
C ALA A 152 11.60 2.22 -5.68
N ASP A 153 11.25 3.35 -6.31
CA ASP A 153 10.20 4.23 -5.84
C ASP A 153 8.82 3.82 -6.39
N ILE A 154 7.78 4.59 -6.05
CA ILE A 154 6.41 4.26 -6.48
C ILE A 154 6.20 4.40 -8.00
N ASN A 155 7.00 5.23 -8.67
CA ASN A 155 6.93 5.39 -10.12
C ASN A 155 7.54 4.19 -10.83
N HIS A 156 8.67 3.69 -10.33
CA HIS A 156 9.27 2.46 -10.83
C HIS A 156 8.35 1.26 -10.59
N PHE A 157 7.64 1.21 -9.46
CA PHE A 157 6.58 0.22 -9.24
C PHE A 157 5.48 0.26 -10.29
N GLN A 158 4.96 1.45 -10.62
CA GLN A 158 3.99 1.60 -11.70
C GLN A 158 4.54 1.14 -13.05
N ALA A 159 5.78 1.53 -13.38
CA ALA A 159 6.45 1.12 -14.62
C ALA A 159 6.71 -0.40 -14.69
N ALA A 160 6.91 -1.06 -13.55
CA ALA A 160 7.07 -2.51 -13.45
C ALA A 160 5.74 -3.28 -13.65
N GLY A 161 4.61 -2.58 -13.80
CA GLY A 161 3.27 -3.15 -13.99
C GLY A 161 2.27 -2.80 -12.87
N GLY A 162 2.75 -2.19 -11.78
CA GLY A 162 1.94 -1.52 -10.78
C GLY A 162 0.91 -2.39 -10.04
N VAL A 163 -0.18 -1.74 -9.64
CA VAL A 163 -1.31 -2.38 -8.94
C VAL A 163 -1.92 -3.51 -9.77
N PRO A 164 -2.14 -3.38 -11.10
CA PRO A 164 -2.71 -4.46 -11.90
C PRO A 164 -2.00 -5.81 -11.78
N VAL A 165 -0.66 -5.82 -11.87
CA VAL A 165 0.14 -7.04 -11.73
C VAL A 165 0.02 -7.61 -10.33
N LEU A 166 0.18 -6.77 -9.31
CA LEU A 166 0.13 -7.21 -7.92
C LEU A 166 -1.26 -7.76 -7.53
N MET A 167 -2.32 -7.09 -7.97
CA MET A 167 -3.71 -7.51 -7.80
C MET A 167 -3.93 -8.89 -8.41
N ARG A 168 -3.46 -9.10 -9.65
CA ARG A 168 -3.59 -10.37 -10.37
C ARG A 168 -2.85 -11.50 -9.66
N GLU A 169 -1.60 -11.29 -9.26
CA GLU A 169 -0.80 -12.30 -8.55
C GLU A 169 -1.49 -12.74 -7.24
N LEU A 170 -1.99 -11.79 -6.46
CA LEU A 170 -2.65 -12.08 -5.18
C LEU A 170 -4.04 -12.73 -5.37
N LEU A 171 -4.82 -12.34 -6.38
CA LEU A 171 -6.09 -13.01 -6.74
C LEU A 171 -5.84 -14.45 -7.20
N ASN A 172 -4.88 -14.67 -8.09
CA ASN A 172 -4.53 -16.00 -8.59
C ASN A 172 -4.02 -16.93 -7.47
N ALA A 173 -3.33 -16.37 -6.48
CA ALA A 173 -2.90 -17.09 -5.28
C ALA A 173 -4.03 -17.37 -4.28
N GLY A 174 -5.25 -16.85 -4.50
CA GLY A 174 -6.37 -16.98 -3.57
C GLY A 174 -6.19 -16.21 -2.27
N LEU A 175 -5.30 -15.20 -2.25
CA LEU A 175 -5.03 -14.37 -1.08
C LEU A 175 -5.97 -13.17 -0.97
N LEU A 176 -6.69 -12.84 -2.04
CA LEU A 176 -7.68 -11.77 -2.06
C LEU A 176 -9.08 -12.35 -2.28
N HIS A 177 -10.05 -11.74 -1.61
CA HIS A 177 -11.46 -11.97 -1.86
C HIS A 177 -11.87 -11.25 -3.15
N GLU A 178 -12.20 -12.03 -4.19
CA GLU A 178 -12.71 -11.48 -5.45
C GLU A 178 -14.18 -11.02 -5.34
N ASP A 179 -14.97 -11.69 -4.51
CA ASP A 179 -16.41 -11.55 -4.39
C ASP A 179 -16.84 -10.39 -3.48
N VAL A 180 -16.37 -9.19 -3.81
CA VAL A 180 -16.62 -7.94 -3.07
C VAL A 180 -17.26 -6.87 -3.95
N ASN A 181 -18.01 -5.97 -3.32
CA ASN A 181 -18.48 -4.75 -3.97
C ASN A 181 -17.37 -3.68 -3.95
N THR A 182 -17.20 -2.97 -5.05
CA THR A 182 -16.23 -1.87 -5.18
C THR A 182 -16.91 -0.64 -5.75
N VAL A 183 -16.24 0.52 -5.74
CA VAL A 183 -16.75 1.72 -6.42
C VAL A 183 -16.85 1.54 -7.93
N ALA A 184 -16.18 0.54 -8.52
CA ALA A 184 -16.22 0.19 -9.93
C ALA A 184 -17.19 -0.98 -10.24
N GLY A 185 -18.02 -1.38 -9.28
CA GLY A 185 -18.96 -2.50 -9.40
C GLY A 185 -18.49 -3.77 -8.66
N PHE A 186 -19.25 -4.85 -8.80
CA PHE A 186 -18.93 -6.13 -8.16
C PHE A 186 -17.73 -6.81 -8.85
N GLY A 187 -16.83 -7.37 -8.04
CA GLY A 187 -15.64 -8.12 -8.48
C GLY A 187 -14.34 -7.33 -8.35
N LEU A 188 -13.40 -7.83 -7.55
CA LEU A 188 -12.09 -7.18 -7.36
C LEU A 188 -11.18 -7.29 -8.59
N SER A 189 -11.39 -8.27 -9.47
CA SER A 189 -10.65 -8.43 -10.72
C SER A 189 -10.72 -7.20 -11.64
N ARG A 190 -11.70 -6.30 -11.45
CA ARG A 190 -11.74 -4.99 -12.12
C ARG A 190 -10.50 -4.13 -11.85
N TYR A 191 -9.78 -4.39 -10.76
CA TYR A 191 -8.54 -3.70 -10.39
C TYR A 191 -7.29 -4.31 -11.04
N THR A 192 -7.45 -5.30 -11.95
CA THR A 192 -6.40 -5.66 -12.92
C THR A 192 -6.41 -4.77 -14.16
N MET A 193 -7.40 -3.88 -14.27
CA MET A 193 -7.49 -2.90 -15.36
C MET A 193 -6.69 -1.64 -15.03
N GLU A 194 -6.14 -1.00 -16.05
CA GLU A 194 -5.49 0.30 -15.95
C GLU A 194 -6.25 1.38 -16.74
N PRO A 195 -6.38 2.61 -16.20
CA PRO A 195 -7.00 3.72 -16.89
C PRO A 195 -6.03 4.31 -17.92
N TRP A 196 -6.55 4.74 -19.06
CA TRP A 196 -5.78 5.42 -20.09
C TRP A 196 -6.65 6.43 -20.84
N LEU A 197 -6.02 7.30 -21.64
CA LEU A 197 -6.73 8.21 -22.52
C LEU A 197 -6.75 7.65 -23.94
N ASN A 198 -7.91 7.14 -24.36
CA ASN A 198 -8.18 6.69 -25.72
C ASN A 198 -8.68 7.88 -26.54
N GLU A 199 -7.86 8.41 -27.44
CA GLU A 199 -8.19 9.60 -28.24
C GLU A 199 -8.61 10.83 -27.39
N GLY A 200 -8.09 10.91 -26.16
CA GLY A 200 -8.41 11.99 -25.21
C GLY A 200 -9.57 11.69 -24.25
N GLU A 201 -10.28 10.59 -24.44
CA GLU A 201 -11.35 10.14 -23.54
C GLU A 201 -10.84 9.07 -22.56
N LEU A 202 -11.34 9.12 -21.32
CA LEU A 202 -10.98 8.13 -20.31
C LEU A 202 -11.60 6.77 -20.64
N ASP A 203 -10.75 5.75 -20.72
CA ASP A 203 -11.14 4.36 -20.89
C ASP A 203 -10.29 3.46 -19.98
N TRP A 204 -10.67 2.19 -19.84
CA TRP A 204 -9.93 1.18 -19.10
C TRP A 204 -9.54 0.03 -20.02
N ARG A 205 -8.29 -0.39 -19.92
CA ARG A 205 -7.75 -1.55 -20.64
C ARG A 205 -7.14 -2.55 -19.67
N GLU A 206 -6.91 -3.76 -20.14
CA GLU A 206 -6.20 -4.76 -19.33
C GLU A 206 -4.81 -4.24 -18.98
N GLY A 207 -4.47 -4.26 -17.69
CA GLY A 207 -3.12 -3.94 -17.23
C GLY A 207 -2.12 -5.03 -17.61
N ALA A 208 -0.85 -4.82 -17.28
CA ALA A 208 0.19 -5.80 -17.56
C ALA A 208 -0.15 -7.17 -16.94
N ALA A 209 -0.01 -8.24 -17.74
CA ALA A 209 -0.33 -9.59 -17.30
C ALA A 209 0.73 -10.20 -16.35
N LYS A 210 1.94 -9.64 -16.35
CA LYS A 210 3.08 -10.06 -15.53
C LYS A 210 3.97 -8.85 -15.23
N SER A 211 4.80 -8.99 -14.20
CA SER A 211 5.80 -7.99 -13.86
C SER A 211 6.77 -7.74 -15.03
N LEU A 212 7.08 -6.46 -15.26
CA LEU A 212 8.11 -6.01 -16.21
C LEU A 212 9.48 -5.85 -15.53
N ASP A 213 9.53 -5.86 -14.20
CA ASP A 213 10.77 -5.96 -13.41
C ASP A 213 10.54 -6.81 -12.16
N SER A 214 11.03 -8.05 -12.18
CA SER A 214 10.90 -9.00 -11.07
C SER A 214 11.70 -8.60 -9.82
N ASN A 215 12.58 -7.60 -9.91
CA ASN A 215 13.25 -7.03 -8.74
C ASN A 215 12.39 -6.00 -8.01
N VAL A 216 11.28 -5.56 -8.61
CA VAL A 216 10.33 -4.59 -8.04
C VAL A 216 9.02 -5.25 -7.65
N ILE A 217 8.42 -6.04 -8.55
CA ILE A 217 7.20 -6.82 -8.31
C ILE A 217 7.53 -8.29 -8.57
N ALA A 218 7.52 -9.08 -7.51
CA ALA A 218 7.73 -10.52 -7.55
C ALA A 218 6.44 -11.28 -7.90
N THR A 219 6.58 -12.53 -8.30
CA THR A 219 5.45 -13.46 -8.42
C THR A 219 5.17 -14.14 -7.08
N PHE A 220 3.98 -14.74 -6.94
CA PHE A 220 3.64 -15.51 -5.75
C PHE A 220 4.60 -16.70 -5.50
N ASP A 221 5.07 -17.36 -6.57
CA ASP A 221 5.99 -18.51 -6.46
C ASP A 221 7.42 -18.13 -6.09
N GLN A 222 7.85 -16.90 -6.41
CA GLN A 222 9.20 -16.40 -6.14
C GLN A 222 9.15 -15.05 -5.42
N PRO A 223 8.55 -14.98 -4.22
CA PRO A 223 8.39 -13.72 -3.51
C PRO A 223 9.73 -13.27 -2.90
N PHE A 224 9.82 -12.00 -2.50
CA PHE A 224 11.00 -11.48 -1.81
C PHE A 224 11.13 -12.02 -0.38
N SER A 225 9.98 -12.33 0.23
CA SER A 225 9.89 -13.08 1.49
C SER A 225 8.59 -13.87 1.47
N HIS A 226 8.60 -15.06 2.06
CA HIS A 226 7.38 -15.88 2.22
C HIS A 226 6.44 -15.36 3.30
N HIS A 227 6.79 -14.26 3.99
CA HIS A 227 5.95 -13.59 4.98
C HIS A 227 5.93 -12.06 4.76
N GLY A 228 4.84 -11.40 5.14
CA GLY A 228 4.65 -9.95 4.98
C GLY A 228 5.50 -9.09 5.93
N GLY A 229 6.03 -9.73 6.97
CA GLY A 229 6.99 -9.13 7.88
C GLY A 229 6.38 -8.19 8.92
N THR A 230 5.13 -8.42 9.32
CA THR A 230 4.50 -7.78 10.47
C THR A 230 4.28 -8.85 11.55
N LYS A 231 4.82 -8.62 12.74
CA LYS A 231 4.67 -9.54 13.88
C LYS A 231 4.17 -8.83 15.12
N VAL A 232 3.35 -9.53 15.89
CA VAL A 232 2.95 -9.11 17.24
C VAL A 232 3.90 -9.70 18.26
N LEU A 233 4.43 -8.84 19.11
CA LEU A 233 5.19 -9.21 20.29
C LEU A 233 4.29 -9.09 21.52
N SER A 234 4.36 -10.06 22.42
CA SER A 234 3.62 -10.05 23.68
C SER A 234 4.50 -10.51 24.84
N GLY A 235 4.35 -9.86 25.99
CA GLY A 235 5.08 -10.20 27.21
C GLY A 235 4.69 -9.31 28.39
N ASN A 236 5.50 -9.31 29.44
CA ASN A 236 5.29 -8.50 30.64
C ASN A 236 5.30 -6.98 30.39
N LEU A 237 5.93 -6.51 29.31
CA LEU A 237 5.89 -5.10 28.89
C LEU A 237 4.61 -4.71 28.14
N GLY A 238 3.74 -5.67 27.81
CA GLY A 238 2.49 -5.45 27.08
C GLY A 238 2.49 -6.09 25.69
N ARG A 239 1.86 -5.42 24.73
CA ARG A 239 1.79 -5.84 23.32
C ARG A 239 2.38 -4.77 22.41
N ALA A 240 3.11 -5.20 21.39
CA ALA A 240 3.72 -4.31 20.40
C ALA A 240 3.68 -4.94 19.00
N VAL A 241 3.86 -4.10 17.98
CA VAL A 241 4.02 -4.53 16.58
C VAL A 241 5.45 -4.27 16.14
N MET A 242 6.06 -5.25 15.49
CA MET A 242 7.39 -5.15 14.90
C MET A 242 7.31 -5.45 13.40
N LYS A 243 8.04 -4.64 12.62
CA LYS A 243 8.27 -4.91 11.20
C LYS A 243 9.57 -5.70 11.04
N THR A 244 9.48 -6.97 10.68
CA THR A 244 10.64 -7.87 10.49
C THR A 244 11.18 -7.86 9.06
N SER A 245 10.41 -7.36 8.07
CA SER A 245 10.84 -7.37 6.66
C SER A 245 12.08 -6.54 6.34
N ALA A 246 12.46 -5.61 7.23
CA ALA A 246 13.65 -4.78 7.10
C ALA A 246 14.75 -5.13 8.14
N VAL A 247 14.59 -6.20 8.91
CA VAL A 247 15.50 -6.60 9.99
C VAL A 247 16.17 -7.93 9.63
N PRO A 248 17.51 -7.98 9.50
CA PRO A 248 18.25 -9.22 9.28
C PRO A 248 17.90 -10.28 10.33
N VAL A 249 17.84 -11.56 9.93
CA VAL A 249 17.36 -12.66 10.79
C VAL A 249 18.17 -12.75 12.08
N GLU A 250 19.49 -12.57 11.99
CA GLU A 250 20.42 -12.55 13.12
C GLU A 250 20.14 -11.44 14.14
N ASN A 251 19.41 -10.39 13.75
CA ASN A 251 19.08 -9.23 14.59
C ASN A 251 17.61 -9.24 15.05
N GLN A 252 16.86 -10.32 14.81
CA GLN A 252 15.46 -10.42 15.24
C GLN A 252 15.31 -10.85 16.70
N VAL A 253 16.36 -11.41 17.32
CA VAL A 253 16.39 -11.80 18.74
C VAL A 253 17.58 -11.11 19.41
N ILE A 254 17.30 -10.22 20.37
CA ILE A 254 18.31 -9.44 21.08
C ILE A 254 17.99 -9.45 22.58
N GLU A 255 18.99 -9.79 23.39
CA GLU A 255 18.97 -9.63 24.85
C GLU A 255 20.07 -8.63 25.25
N ALA A 256 19.69 -7.52 25.87
CA ALA A 256 20.61 -6.45 26.24
C ALA A 256 20.07 -5.60 27.41
N PRO A 257 20.95 -4.91 28.17
CA PRO A 257 20.53 -3.93 29.17
C PRO A 257 19.74 -2.77 28.53
N ALA A 258 18.67 -2.33 29.18
CA ALA A 258 17.84 -1.23 28.68
C ALA A 258 18.52 0.13 28.87
N VAL A 259 18.43 1.00 27.85
CA VAL A 259 18.79 2.42 27.93
C VAL A 259 17.53 3.25 27.71
N VAL A 260 17.09 4.01 28.72
CA VAL A 260 15.79 4.70 28.73
C VAL A 260 15.95 6.20 28.51
N PHE A 261 15.30 6.71 27.45
CA PHE A 261 15.21 8.14 27.15
C PHE A 261 13.79 8.65 27.40
N ARG A 262 13.64 9.81 28.04
CA ARG A 262 12.32 10.38 28.37
C ARG A 262 11.74 11.29 27.28
N LYS A 263 12.59 11.81 26.38
CA LYS A 263 12.22 12.69 25.26
C LYS A 263 13.22 12.47 24.11
N SER A 264 12.78 12.68 22.87
CA SER A 264 13.68 12.78 21.71
C SER A 264 14.54 14.04 21.83
N ALA A 265 15.83 13.92 21.53
CA ALA A 265 16.75 15.06 21.42
C ALA A 265 16.40 15.97 20.24
#